data_AF-A0A520HU64-F1
#
_entry.id   AF-A0A520HU64-F1
#
_cell.length_a   1.000
_cell.length_b   1.000
_cell.length_c   1.000
_cell.angle_alpha   90.00
_cell.angle_beta   90.00
_cell.angle_gamma   90.00
#
_symmetry.space_group_name_H-M   'P 1'
#
loop_
_entity.id
_entity.type
_entity.pdbx_description
1 polymer ?
#
loop_
_entity_poly.entity_id
_entity_poly.type
_entity_poly.pdbx_seq_one_letter_code
_entity_poly.pdbx_strand_id
1 'polypeptide(L)'
;MTAEQALARITAGSAVDGRIVGGTVTVARHMGPVTTAYAPAASPGGTEAQAIAQVAQPDPLADDGADIVVRGYRQSVAKAQQIKKAATGSQEVILAQDIAAFPDQNLAEALQRIPGVAITRDSGEGRQISLRGLGADFTRTQLNGMEVLTNTSSGLDSRSSVSRSRAFDYSIFASELFNKVVVEKSYAAQQDEGGIGGTVGLHTAKPFDYDGLTVVASARGQANQYTKTVTPRLVGLISDRWGDFGVLASVAYSTAETVEFGYRNWNWSQINFGAANVGPAVSAADRALLVGATGAARVWNSRAQTYATFFNKRERLGVTTALQYHPDDRTDVSLDLLYGRLNNDRRSG
;
A
#
# COMPACT_ATOMS: atom_id res chain seq x y z
N MET A 1 -41.08 -7.92 20.17
CA MET A 1 -40.53 -8.87 19.19
C MET A 1 -39.04 -8.60 19.10
N THR A 2 -38.19 -9.52 19.52
CA THR A 2 -36.73 -9.33 19.53
C THR A 2 -36.14 -9.55 18.13
N ALA A 3 -34.90 -9.10 17.91
CA ALA A 3 -34.21 -9.29 16.64
C ALA A 3 -34.01 -10.78 16.30
N GLU A 4 -33.80 -11.65 17.30
CA GLU A 4 -33.73 -13.10 17.05
C GLU A 4 -35.09 -13.68 16.66
N GLN A 5 -36.18 -13.23 17.28
CA GLN A 5 -37.54 -13.67 16.95
C GLN A 5 -37.96 -13.20 15.54
N ALA A 6 -37.53 -12.01 15.13
CA ALA A 6 -37.75 -11.52 13.77
C ALA A 6 -36.93 -12.32 12.74
N LEU A 7 -35.66 -12.59 13.04
CA LEU A 7 -34.80 -13.38 12.17
C LEU A 7 -35.32 -14.81 12.01
N ALA A 8 -35.68 -15.47 13.12
CA ALA A 8 -36.23 -16.82 13.10
C ALA A 8 -37.55 -16.90 12.31
N ARG A 9 -38.39 -15.87 12.37
CA ARG A 9 -39.64 -15.81 11.60
C ARG A 9 -39.40 -15.59 10.10
N ILE A 10 -38.35 -14.86 9.74
CA ILE A 10 -37.97 -14.60 8.34
C ILE A 10 -37.28 -15.81 7.72
N THR A 11 -36.51 -16.58 8.49
CA THR A 11 -35.83 -17.79 8.01
C THR A 11 -36.70 -19.05 8.12
N ALA A 12 -37.84 -18.98 8.83
CA ALA A 12 -38.79 -20.08 8.92
C ALA A 12 -39.29 -20.51 7.53
N GLY A 13 -39.00 -21.76 7.14
CA GLY A 13 -39.40 -22.32 5.84
C GLY A 13 -38.40 -22.09 4.71
N SER A 14 -37.26 -21.44 4.98
CA SER A 14 -36.18 -21.27 4.01
C SER A 14 -35.06 -22.31 4.20
N ALA A 15 -34.23 -22.56 3.18
CA ALA A 15 -33.09 -23.47 3.25
C ALA A 15 -31.87 -22.88 3.99
N VAL A 16 -32.09 -21.86 4.83
CA VAL A 16 -31.02 -21.09 5.49
C VAL A 16 -31.26 -20.95 7.00
N ASP A 17 -30.18 -21.10 7.75
CA ASP A 17 -30.12 -20.82 9.19
C ASP A 17 -29.55 -19.42 9.42
N GLY A 18 -30.32 -18.56 10.09
CA GLY A 18 -29.89 -17.21 10.50
C GLY A 18 -29.52 -17.15 11.97
N ARG A 19 -28.36 -16.57 12.32
CA ARG A 19 -27.96 -16.27 13.71
C ARG A 19 -27.38 -14.87 13.84
N ILE A 20 -27.56 -14.25 15.01
CA ILE A 20 -26.96 -12.95 15.34
C ILE A 20 -25.77 -13.20 16.26
N VAL A 21 -24.58 -12.76 15.86
CA VAL A 21 -23.36 -12.85 16.69
C VAL A 21 -22.69 -11.48 16.70
N GLY A 22 -22.51 -10.89 17.89
CA GLY A 22 -21.81 -9.61 18.05
C GLY A 22 -22.41 -8.45 17.26
N GLY A 23 -23.75 -8.41 17.12
CA GLY A 23 -24.46 -7.39 16.35
C GLY A 23 -24.47 -7.60 14.83
N THR A 24 -23.87 -8.68 14.33
CA THR A 24 -23.86 -9.05 12.90
C THR A 24 -24.78 -10.24 12.65
N VAL A 25 -25.63 -10.15 11.62
CA VAL A 25 -26.51 -11.25 11.17
C VAL A 25 -25.72 -12.16 10.21
N THR A 26 -25.56 -13.43 10.58
CA THR A 26 -24.92 -14.47 9.75
C THR A 26 -26.00 -15.43 9.26
N VAL A 27 -26.08 -15.65 7.94
CA VAL A 27 -27.02 -16.59 7.32
C VAL A 27 -26.23 -17.68 6.59
N ALA A 28 -26.49 -18.95 6.89
CA ALA A 28 -25.82 -20.11 6.29
C ALA A 28 -26.85 -21.01 5.59
N ARG A 29 -26.59 -21.42 4.35
CA ARG A 29 -27.45 -22.40 3.64
C ARG A 29 -27.06 -23.82 4.02
N HIS A 30 -28.04 -24.72 4.14
CA HIS A 30 -27.75 -26.14 4.24
C HIS A 30 -27.16 -26.62 2.91
N MET A 31 -25.87 -26.97 2.89
CA MET A 31 -25.26 -27.71 1.79
C MET A 31 -25.26 -29.19 2.17
N GLY A 32 -25.94 -30.02 1.39
CA GLY A 32 -25.85 -31.47 1.51
C GLY A 32 -24.40 -31.94 1.23
N PRO A 33 -23.98 -33.09 1.79
CA PRO A 33 -22.63 -33.60 1.61
C PRO A 33 -22.38 -33.94 0.13
N VAL A 34 -21.42 -33.25 -0.48
CA VAL A 34 -20.94 -33.58 -1.83
C VAL A 34 -19.86 -34.64 -1.71
N THR A 35 -20.19 -35.88 -2.06
CA THR A 35 -19.22 -36.97 -2.22
C THR A 35 -18.51 -36.78 -3.56
N THR A 36 -17.28 -36.24 -3.56
CA THR A 36 -16.46 -36.20 -4.77
C THR A 36 -15.70 -37.52 -4.91
N ALA A 37 -16.16 -38.38 -5.82
CA ALA A 37 -15.38 -39.53 -6.29
C ALA A 37 -14.27 -39.04 -7.23
N TYR A 38 -13.02 -39.36 -6.90
CA TYR A 38 -11.84 -39.09 -7.72
C TYR A 38 -11.64 -40.24 -8.72
N ALA A 39 -11.69 -39.95 -10.02
CA ALA A 39 -11.30 -40.89 -11.07
C ALA A 39 -9.94 -40.47 -11.65
N PRO A 40 -8.88 -41.30 -11.59
CA PRO A 40 -7.61 -40.99 -12.23
C PRO A 40 -7.67 -41.22 -13.75
N ALA A 41 -7.03 -40.34 -14.51
CA ALA A 41 -6.90 -40.40 -15.96
C ALA A 41 -5.83 -41.43 -16.39
N ALA A 42 -6.16 -42.26 -17.39
CA ALA A 42 -5.23 -43.17 -18.06
C ALA A 42 -4.89 -42.68 -19.48
N SER A 43 -3.63 -42.93 -19.87
CA SER A 43 -2.96 -42.56 -21.13
C SER A 43 -3.53 -43.28 -22.38
N PRO A 44 -3.32 -42.74 -23.60
CA PRO A 44 -3.93 -43.30 -24.82
C PRO A 44 -3.06 -44.38 -25.48
N GLY A 45 -3.69 -45.47 -25.94
CA GLY A 45 -3.11 -46.41 -26.90
C GLY A 45 -3.98 -47.66 -27.13
N GLY A 46 -4.31 -47.93 -28.40
CA GLY A 46 -4.63 -49.29 -28.89
C GLY A 46 -6.11 -49.66 -29.04
N THR A 47 -6.49 -49.95 -30.28
CA THR A 47 -7.79 -50.38 -30.84
C THR A 47 -8.32 -51.71 -30.29
N GLU A 48 -9.63 -51.82 -30.01
CA GLU A 48 -10.53 -52.90 -30.46
C GLU A 48 -11.99 -52.66 -30.03
N ALA A 49 -12.93 -53.07 -30.90
CA ALA A 49 -14.36 -52.78 -30.83
C ALA A 49 -15.14 -53.76 -29.94
N GLN A 50 -16.17 -53.25 -29.24
CA GLN A 50 -17.42 -53.94 -28.89
C GLN A 50 -18.45 -52.94 -28.35
N ALA A 51 -19.72 -53.29 -28.52
CA ALA A 51 -20.83 -52.36 -28.69
C ALA A 51 -21.76 -52.22 -27.46
N ILE A 52 -22.60 -51.17 -27.55
CA ILE A 52 -23.88 -50.85 -26.87
C ILE A 52 -23.93 -50.67 -25.34
N ALA A 53 -24.12 -49.40 -24.94
CA ALA A 53 -25.09 -49.03 -23.92
C ALA A 53 -25.57 -47.58 -24.17
N GLN A 54 -26.86 -47.44 -24.44
CA GLN A 54 -27.56 -46.16 -24.61
C GLN A 54 -27.74 -45.54 -23.23
N VAL A 55 -27.12 -44.38 -22.97
CA VAL A 55 -27.30 -43.62 -21.72
C VAL A 55 -27.88 -42.26 -22.06
N ALA A 56 -29.01 -41.98 -21.41
CA ALA A 56 -29.90 -40.85 -21.59
C ALA A 56 -29.19 -39.49 -21.56
N GLN A 57 -29.66 -38.57 -22.41
CA GLN A 57 -29.37 -37.15 -22.30
C GLN A 57 -29.87 -36.64 -20.94
N PRO A 58 -29.04 -35.93 -20.15
CA PRO A 58 -29.56 -35.08 -19.08
C PRO A 58 -30.13 -33.81 -19.73
N ASP A 59 -31.38 -33.49 -19.36
CA ASP A 59 -31.98 -32.18 -19.58
C ASP A 59 -31.08 -31.04 -19.08
N PRO A 60 -31.12 -29.86 -19.72
CA PRO A 60 -30.35 -28.70 -19.29
C PRO A 60 -30.84 -28.25 -17.92
N LEU A 61 -29.96 -28.34 -16.92
CA LEU A 61 -30.14 -27.68 -15.64
C LEU A 61 -30.26 -26.18 -15.89
N ALA A 62 -31.45 -25.66 -15.60
CA ALA A 62 -31.73 -24.24 -15.55
C ALA A 62 -30.67 -23.56 -14.66
N ASP A 63 -29.90 -22.69 -15.30
CA ASP A 63 -28.99 -21.75 -14.66
C ASP A 63 -29.83 -20.67 -13.96
N ASP A 64 -30.33 -21.00 -12.77
CA ASP A 64 -30.82 -20.01 -11.80
C ASP A 64 -29.67 -19.64 -10.84
N GLY A 65 -28.47 -19.54 -11.41
CA GLY A 65 -27.26 -19.08 -10.75
C GLY A 65 -27.39 -17.60 -10.42
N ALA A 66 -27.95 -17.31 -9.24
CA ALA A 66 -27.84 -15.99 -8.64
C ALA A 66 -26.36 -15.58 -8.64
N ASP A 67 -26.03 -14.62 -9.52
CA ASP A 67 -24.70 -14.08 -9.70
C ASP A 67 -24.20 -13.57 -8.34
N ILE A 68 -23.23 -14.25 -7.74
CA ILE A 68 -22.71 -13.85 -6.42
C ILE A 68 -21.83 -12.63 -6.63
N VAL A 69 -22.47 -11.45 -6.58
CA VAL A 69 -21.76 -10.16 -6.65
C VAL A 69 -20.98 -9.97 -5.35
N VAL A 70 -19.73 -10.40 -5.37
CA VAL A 70 -18.78 -10.09 -4.30
C VAL A 70 -18.44 -8.62 -4.40
N ARG A 71 -18.75 -7.84 -3.36
CA ARG A 71 -18.32 -6.44 -3.23
C ARG A 71 -17.20 -6.31 -2.20
N GLY A 72 -16.28 -5.38 -2.42
CA GLY A 72 -15.24 -5.00 -1.45
C GLY A 72 -13.90 -5.73 -1.62
N TYR A 73 -13.14 -5.88 -0.52
CA TYR A 73 -11.75 -6.38 -0.55
C TYR A 73 -11.58 -7.74 -1.24
N ARG A 74 -12.50 -8.69 -1.02
CA ARG A 74 -12.43 -10.01 -1.68
C ARG A 74 -12.52 -9.91 -3.21
N GLN A 75 -13.36 -9.01 -3.72
CA GLN A 75 -13.49 -8.76 -5.16
C GLN A 75 -12.21 -8.14 -5.72
N SER A 76 -11.62 -7.22 -4.96
CA SER A 76 -10.36 -6.56 -5.29
C SER A 76 -9.21 -7.57 -5.43
N VAL A 77 -9.04 -8.47 -4.47
CA VAL A 77 -8.02 -9.53 -4.56
C VAL A 77 -8.27 -10.44 -5.77
N ALA A 78 -9.51 -10.84 -6.03
CA ALA A 78 -9.85 -11.66 -7.20
C ALA A 78 -9.53 -10.93 -8.53
N LYS A 79 -9.84 -9.63 -8.63
CA LYS A 79 -9.54 -8.79 -9.78
C LYS A 79 -8.02 -8.62 -9.97
N ALA A 80 -7.27 -8.38 -8.90
CA ALA A 80 -5.81 -8.31 -8.93
C ALA A 80 -5.19 -9.63 -9.41
N GLN A 81 -5.71 -10.77 -8.97
CA GLN A 81 -5.29 -12.09 -9.45
C GLN A 81 -5.61 -12.31 -10.93
N GLN A 82 -6.78 -11.89 -11.41
CA GLN A 82 -7.13 -11.97 -12.83
C GLN A 82 -6.20 -11.11 -13.69
N ILE A 83 -5.93 -9.87 -13.27
CA ILE A 83 -4.99 -8.98 -13.96
C ILE A 83 -3.59 -9.60 -13.98
N LYS A 84 -3.16 -10.24 -12.90
CA LYS A 84 -1.88 -10.95 -12.84
C LYS A 84 -1.84 -12.17 -13.78
N LYS A 85 -2.93 -12.94 -13.89
CA LYS A 85 -3.02 -14.10 -14.80
C LYS A 85 -3.03 -13.69 -16.27
N ALA A 86 -3.66 -12.57 -16.60
CA ALA A 86 -3.72 -12.03 -17.96
C ALA A 86 -2.44 -11.27 -18.37
N ALA A 87 -1.52 -11.07 -17.44
CA ALA A 87 -0.30 -10.31 -17.66
C ALA A 87 0.68 -11.02 -18.60
N THR A 88 1.23 -10.27 -19.56
CA THR A 88 2.43 -10.69 -20.29
C THR A 88 3.65 -10.37 -19.44
N GLY A 89 3.94 -11.21 -18.44
CA GLY A 89 5.09 -11.07 -17.55
C GLY A 89 4.77 -11.12 -16.06
N SER A 90 5.78 -10.84 -15.23
CA SER A 90 5.65 -10.76 -13.78
C SER A 90 5.21 -9.36 -13.38
N GLN A 91 3.91 -9.18 -13.15
CA GLN A 91 3.33 -7.95 -12.60
C GLN A 91 2.57 -8.21 -11.31
N GLU A 92 2.50 -7.20 -10.45
CA GLU A 92 1.67 -7.18 -9.25
C GLU A 92 0.80 -5.93 -9.26
N VAL A 93 -0.40 -6.03 -8.69
CA VAL A 93 -1.37 -4.93 -8.72
C VAL A 93 -1.95 -4.72 -7.34
N ILE A 94 -2.05 -3.45 -6.93
CA ILE A 94 -2.82 -3.00 -5.77
C ILE A 94 -3.97 -2.15 -6.31
N LEU A 95 -5.20 -2.45 -5.88
CA LEU A 95 -6.41 -1.73 -6.30
C LEU A 95 -6.93 -0.80 -5.20
N ALA A 96 -7.81 0.13 -5.56
CA ALA A 96 -8.38 1.16 -4.68
C ALA A 96 -8.98 0.58 -3.39
N GLN A 97 -9.69 -0.55 -3.48
CA GLN A 97 -10.30 -1.19 -2.32
C GLN A 97 -9.23 -1.77 -1.36
N ASP A 98 -8.09 -2.22 -1.89
CA ASP A 98 -6.96 -2.70 -1.07
C ASP A 98 -6.20 -1.53 -0.43
N ILE A 99 -6.09 -0.41 -1.15
CA ILE A 99 -5.54 0.85 -0.62
C ILE A 99 -6.42 1.37 0.53
N ALA A 100 -7.75 1.32 0.36
CA ALA A 100 -8.69 1.80 1.37
C ALA A 100 -8.85 0.86 2.57
N ALA A 101 -8.65 -0.46 2.37
CA ALA A 101 -8.80 -1.47 3.41
C ALA A 101 -7.72 -1.39 4.49
N PHE A 102 -6.62 -0.69 4.23
CA PHE A 102 -5.51 -0.60 5.14
C PHE A 102 -4.98 0.83 5.27
N PRO A 103 -4.59 1.27 6.47
CA PRO A 103 -4.23 2.66 6.74
C PRO A 103 -2.75 2.97 6.42
N ASP A 104 -2.32 2.79 5.16
CA ASP A 104 -0.96 3.17 4.76
C ASP A 104 -0.75 4.67 4.89
N GLN A 105 0.36 5.13 5.49
CA GLN A 105 0.63 6.56 5.65
C GLN A 105 0.74 7.29 4.30
N ASN A 106 1.30 6.61 3.31
CA ASN A 106 1.52 7.13 1.97
C ASN A 106 1.65 5.99 0.95
N LEU A 107 1.88 6.37 -0.31
CA LEU A 107 2.01 5.44 -1.42
C LEU A 107 3.20 4.47 -1.27
N ALA A 108 4.32 4.91 -0.67
CA ALA A 108 5.48 4.06 -0.46
C ALA A 108 5.16 2.87 0.46
N GLU A 109 4.47 3.11 1.57
CA GLU A 109 4.09 2.06 2.52
C GLU A 109 3.11 1.05 1.86
N ALA A 110 2.21 1.54 1.00
CA ALA A 110 1.32 0.66 0.23
C ALA A 110 2.09 -0.28 -0.70
N LEU A 111 3.12 0.24 -1.38
CA LEU A 111 3.98 -0.54 -2.29
C LEU A 111 4.77 -1.64 -1.57
N GLN A 112 5.06 -1.52 -0.27
CA GLN A 112 5.76 -2.55 0.49
C GLN A 112 4.99 -3.89 0.56
N ARG A 113 3.68 -3.89 0.28
CA ARG A 113 2.88 -5.11 0.20
C ARG A 113 3.23 -6.00 -0.99
N ILE A 114 3.90 -5.42 -1.99
CA ILE A 114 4.27 -6.13 -3.19
C ILE A 114 5.53 -6.95 -2.92
N PRO A 115 5.51 -8.27 -3.19
CA PRO A 115 6.69 -9.11 -2.97
C PRO A 115 7.91 -8.61 -3.76
N GLY A 116 9.05 -8.48 -3.08
CA GLY A 116 10.28 -7.99 -3.68
C GLY A 116 10.39 -6.46 -3.75
N VAL A 117 9.42 -5.73 -3.21
CA VAL A 117 9.55 -4.29 -2.91
C VAL A 117 10.04 -4.13 -1.49
N ALA A 118 11.10 -3.35 -1.32
CA ALA A 118 11.49 -2.79 -0.03
C ALA A 118 11.43 -1.27 -0.10
N ILE A 119 11.33 -0.60 1.04
CA ILE A 119 11.23 0.85 1.09
C ILE A 119 12.33 1.46 1.95
N THR A 120 12.78 2.63 1.56
CA THR A 120 13.57 3.51 2.43
C THR A 120 12.62 4.39 3.22
N ARG A 121 12.98 4.70 4.46
CA ARG A 121 12.17 5.54 5.34
C ARG A 121 12.90 6.83 5.68
N ASP A 122 12.15 7.89 5.80
CA ASP A 122 12.60 9.17 6.33
C ASP A 122 11.62 9.60 7.44
N SER A 123 12.16 9.90 8.63
CA SER A 123 11.40 10.33 9.82
C SER A 123 10.21 9.43 10.17
N GLY A 124 10.38 8.12 9.98
CA GLY A 124 9.38 7.10 10.32
C GLY A 124 8.34 6.78 9.23
N GLU A 125 8.46 7.36 8.04
CA GLU A 125 7.53 7.14 6.92
C GLU A 125 8.30 6.77 5.64
N GLY A 126 7.76 5.84 4.86
CA GLY A 126 8.33 5.40 3.57
C GLY A 126 8.52 6.54 2.57
N ARG A 127 9.60 6.51 1.79
CA ARG A 127 9.97 7.58 0.86
C ARG A 127 10.23 7.08 -0.54
N GLN A 128 11.16 6.14 -0.69
CA GLN A 128 11.51 5.55 -1.98
C GLN A 128 11.42 4.04 -1.90
N ILE A 129 11.36 3.39 -3.06
CA ILE A 129 11.34 1.93 -3.14
C ILE A 129 12.66 1.39 -3.70
N SER A 130 12.99 0.16 -3.33
CA SER A 130 13.89 -0.71 -4.08
C SER A 130 13.09 -1.90 -4.58
N LEU A 131 13.39 -2.36 -5.78
CA LEU A 131 12.67 -3.45 -6.43
C LEU A 131 13.67 -4.55 -6.80
N ARG A 132 13.41 -5.77 -6.31
CA ARG A 132 14.28 -6.95 -6.53
C ARG A 132 15.74 -6.72 -6.12
N GLY A 133 15.96 -5.95 -5.05
CA GLY A 133 17.29 -5.63 -4.53
C GLY A 133 18.00 -4.48 -5.26
N LEU A 134 17.42 -3.95 -6.34
CA LEU A 134 17.95 -2.78 -7.03
C LEU A 134 17.37 -1.50 -6.41
N GLY A 135 18.24 -0.53 -6.14
CA GLY A 135 17.87 0.75 -5.52
C GLY A 135 16.91 1.59 -6.37
N ALA A 136 16.39 2.67 -5.78
CA ALA A 136 15.35 3.50 -6.38
C ALA A 136 15.76 4.13 -7.72
N ASP A 137 17.06 4.38 -7.94
CA ASP A 137 17.58 4.91 -9.22
C ASP A 137 17.44 3.91 -10.39
N PHE A 138 17.19 2.63 -10.11
CA PHE A 138 16.99 1.59 -11.11
C PHE A 138 15.51 1.26 -11.33
N THR A 139 14.59 1.98 -10.68
CA THR A 139 13.14 1.81 -10.87
C THR A 139 12.58 2.99 -11.65
N ARG A 140 11.67 2.71 -12.57
CA ARG A 140 10.95 3.74 -13.33
C ARG A 140 9.56 3.94 -12.74
N THR A 141 9.07 5.18 -12.71
CA THR A 141 7.70 5.47 -12.25
C THR A 141 6.94 6.18 -13.34
N GLN A 142 5.71 5.73 -13.57
CA GLN A 142 4.80 6.29 -14.55
C GLN A 142 3.49 6.71 -13.86
N LEU A 143 2.88 7.77 -14.35
CA LEU A 143 1.56 8.23 -14.01
C LEU A 143 0.68 8.13 -15.25
N ASN A 144 -0.35 7.30 -15.22
CA ASN A 144 -1.25 7.06 -16.35
C ASN A 144 -0.49 6.73 -17.66
N GLY A 145 0.65 6.05 -17.55
CA GLY A 145 1.52 5.68 -18.67
C GLY A 145 2.60 6.71 -19.03
N MET A 146 2.57 7.93 -18.47
CA MET A 146 3.59 8.95 -18.70
C MET A 146 4.67 8.89 -17.61
N GLU A 147 5.93 8.94 -17.98
CA GLU A 147 7.02 8.98 -17.00
C GLU A 147 6.99 10.26 -16.17
N VAL A 148 7.11 10.10 -14.86
CA VAL A 148 7.09 11.21 -13.91
C VAL A 148 8.33 11.17 -13.04
N LEU A 149 8.85 12.35 -12.73
CA LEU A 149 9.93 12.54 -11.77
C LEU A 149 9.39 13.35 -10.61
N THR A 150 9.72 12.93 -9.40
CA THR A 150 9.43 13.71 -8.20
C THR A 150 10.57 13.57 -7.22
N ASN A 151 11.04 14.70 -6.72
CA ASN A 151 12.14 14.77 -5.77
C ASN A 151 11.72 15.64 -4.58
N THR A 152 11.84 15.10 -3.37
CA THR A 152 11.75 15.89 -2.14
C THR A 152 13.14 16.08 -1.54
N SER A 153 13.32 17.14 -0.76
CA SER A 153 14.45 17.24 0.16
C SER A 153 14.24 16.28 1.33
N SER A 154 15.25 15.48 1.63
CA SER A 154 15.21 14.60 2.81
C SER A 154 15.61 15.37 4.06
N GLY A 155 14.89 15.14 5.15
CA GLY A 155 15.22 15.71 6.47
C GLY A 155 16.41 15.04 7.15
N LEU A 156 16.84 13.87 6.66
CA LEU A 156 17.99 13.12 7.18
C LEU A 156 19.33 13.76 6.83
N ASP A 157 19.35 14.67 5.86
CA ASP A 157 20.54 15.46 5.63
C ASP A 157 20.53 16.66 6.59
N SER A 158 21.36 16.56 7.63
CA SER A 158 21.71 17.66 8.54
C SER A 158 22.31 18.91 7.86
N ARG A 159 22.27 19.02 6.52
CA ARG A 159 22.90 20.07 5.72
C ARG A 159 22.01 20.73 4.66
N SER A 160 20.68 20.65 4.76
CA SER A 160 19.80 21.33 3.78
C SER A 160 20.14 20.99 2.31
N SER A 161 20.76 19.84 2.04
CA SER A 161 21.11 19.44 0.68
C SER A 161 19.83 19.05 -0.04
N VAL A 162 19.50 19.84 -1.05
CA VAL A 162 18.47 19.49 -2.01
C VAL A 162 18.90 18.19 -2.67
N SER A 163 18.13 17.11 -2.45
CA SER A 163 18.38 15.82 -3.10
C SER A 163 18.44 16.02 -4.61
N ARG A 164 19.61 15.75 -5.20
CA ARG A 164 19.84 15.72 -6.66
C ARG A 164 19.55 14.33 -7.25
N SER A 165 18.89 13.44 -6.49
CA SER A 165 18.52 12.12 -6.99
C SER A 165 17.40 12.23 -8.02
N ARG A 166 17.43 11.34 -9.01
CA ARG A 166 16.37 11.16 -10.02
C ARG A 166 15.34 10.13 -9.58
N ALA A 167 15.54 9.49 -8.44
CA ALA A 167 14.61 8.50 -7.91
C ALA A 167 13.30 9.16 -7.44
N PHE A 168 12.19 8.56 -7.84
CA PHE A 168 10.85 9.02 -7.51
C PHE A 168 10.58 8.95 -6.01
N ASP A 169 10.08 10.05 -5.45
CA ASP A 169 9.64 10.14 -4.06
C ASP A 169 8.15 9.82 -3.92
N TYR A 170 7.89 8.57 -3.52
CA TYR A 170 6.55 8.06 -3.25
C TYR A 170 5.95 8.60 -1.96
N SER A 171 6.74 9.28 -1.12
CA SER A 171 6.14 9.96 0.01
C SER A 171 5.14 10.97 -0.53
N ILE A 172 5.47 11.85 -1.50
CA ILE A 172 4.68 13.03 -1.95
C ILE A 172 3.17 12.83 -2.01
N PHE A 173 2.69 11.65 -2.39
CA PHE A 173 1.27 11.40 -2.60
C PHE A 173 0.66 10.50 -1.54
N ALA A 174 -0.60 10.79 -1.21
CA ALA A 174 -1.43 9.88 -0.42
C ALA A 174 -1.83 8.71 -1.33
N SER A 175 -1.89 7.50 -0.77
CA SER A 175 -2.25 6.30 -1.53
C SER A 175 -3.63 6.41 -2.15
N GLU A 176 -4.57 7.11 -1.50
CA GLU A 176 -5.96 7.22 -1.95
C GLU A 176 -6.18 8.05 -3.23
N LEU A 177 -5.17 8.80 -3.70
CA LEU A 177 -5.26 9.49 -4.98
C LEU A 177 -5.19 8.54 -6.18
N PHE A 178 -4.74 7.31 -5.95
CA PHE A 178 -4.57 6.31 -7.00
C PHE A 178 -5.58 5.20 -6.83
N ASN A 179 -6.28 4.86 -7.92
CA ASN A 179 -7.24 3.76 -7.93
C ASN A 179 -6.57 2.40 -8.21
N LYS A 180 -5.36 2.43 -8.80
CA LYS A 180 -4.62 1.24 -9.19
C LYS A 180 -3.13 1.57 -9.23
N VAL A 181 -2.35 0.68 -8.65
CA VAL A 181 -0.89 0.71 -8.72
C VAL A 181 -0.42 -0.61 -9.29
N VAL A 182 0.33 -0.57 -10.38
CA VAL A 182 0.87 -1.75 -11.06
C VAL A 182 2.38 -1.72 -10.91
N VAL A 183 2.98 -2.80 -10.42
CA VAL A 183 4.43 -2.98 -10.40
C VAL A 183 4.79 -4.06 -11.38
N GLU A 184 5.36 -3.63 -12.48
CA GLU A 184 5.84 -4.46 -13.58
C GLU A 184 7.30 -4.79 -13.31
N LYS A 185 7.57 -6.07 -13.09
CA LYS A 185 8.91 -6.52 -12.71
C LYS A 185 9.65 -7.16 -13.88
N SER A 186 8.98 -7.40 -15.00
CA SER A 186 9.58 -7.92 -16.23
C SER A 186 9.18 -7.04 -17.39
N TYR A 187 10.08 -6.93 -18.36
CA TYR A 187 9.84 -6.22 -19.60
C TYR A 187 8.78 -6.92 -20.46
N ALA A 188 7.89 -6.11 -21.04
CA ALA A 188 6.97 -6.50 -22.10
C ALA A 188 7.22 -5.63 -23.34
N ALA A 189 6.94 -6.16 -24.54
CA ALA A 189 7.20 -5.45 -25.79
C ALA A 189 6.40 -4.14 -25.94
N GLN A 190 5.29 -4.00 -25.22
CA GLN A 190 4.44 -2.81 -25.19
C GLN A 190 4.94 -1.73 -24.23
N GLN A 191 5.94 -2.04 -23.39
CA GLN A 191 6.48 -1.10 -22.42
C GLN A 191 7.61 -0.29 -23.04
N ASP A 192 7.60 1.01 -22.74
CA ASP A 192 8.73 1.88 -23.02
C ASP A 192 9.97 1.43 -22.24
N GLU A 193 11.15 1.57 -22.84
CA GLU A 193 12.43 1.20 -22.24
C GLU A 193 12.70 1.94 -20.92
N GLY A 194 13.32 1.27 -19.95
CA GLY A 194 13.82 1.88 -18.70
C GLY A 194 13.68 1.00 -17.47
N GLY A 195 14.26 1.44 -16.34
CA GLY A 195 14.07 0.82 -15.02
C GLY A 195 14.45 -0.66 -14.94
N ILE A 196 15.74 -0.98 -14.85
CA ILE A 196 16.27 -2.37 -14.75
C ILE A 196 15.65 -3.16 -13.59
N GLY A 197 15.27 -2.49 -12.50
CA GLY A 197 14.53 -3.09 -11.39
C GLY A 197 13.07 -3.39 -11.70
N GLY A 198 12.47 -2.63 -12.61
CA GLY A 198 11.08 -2.67 -13.03
C GLY A 198 10.45 -1.27 -13.11
N THR A 199 9.18 -1.26 -13.50
CA THR A 199 8.36 -0.05 -13.68
C THR A 199 7.18 -0.06 -12.71
N VAL A 200 6.92 1.09 -12.09
CA VAL A 200 5.74 1.31 -11.23
C VAL A 200 4.78 2.24 -11.95
N GLY A 201 3.65 1.69 -12.39
CA GLY A 201 2.53 2.43 -12.98
C GLY A 201 1.53 2.87 -11.92
N LEU A 202 1.44 4.17 -11.72
CA LEU A 202 0.44 4.82 -10.87
C LEU A 202 -0.74 5.24 -11.75
N HIS A 203 -1.95 4.79 -11.39
CA HIS A 203 -3.17 5.17 -12.11
C HIS A 203 -4.09 5.97 -11.21
N THR A 204 -4.48 7.15 -11.67
CA THR A 204 -5.51 7.96 -11.03
C THR A 204 -6.89 7.50 -11.47
N ALA A 205 -7.91 7.81 -10.69
CA ALA A 205 -9.29 7.59 -11.10
C ALA A 205 -9.61 8.40 -12.36
N LYS A 206 -10.35 7.79 -13.29
CA LYS A 206 -10.88 8.43 -14.50
C LYS A 206 -12.40 8.57 -14.45
N PRO A 207 -13.00 9.53 -15.17
CA PRO A 207 -14.44 9.74 -15.15
C PRO A 207 -15.25 8.50 -15.57
N PHE A 208 -14.76 7.76 -16.55
CA PHE A 208 -15.41 6.55 -17.08
C PHE A 208 -15.18 5.29 -16.24
N ASP A 209 -14.43 5.39 -15.13
CA ASP A 209 -14.38 4.31 -14.12
C ASP A 209 -15.69 4.22 -13.31
N TYR A 210 -16.56 5.23 -13.41
CA TYR A 210 -17.78 5.36 -12.63
C TYR A 210 -19.03 5.51 -13.51
N ASP A 211 -20.16 5.03 -12.99
CA ASP A 211 -21.46 5.14 -13.65
C ASP A 211 -22.17 6.45 -13.29
N GLY A 212 -21.96 7.49 -14.10
CA GLY A 212 -22.62 8.79 -13.93
C GLY A 212 -22.06 9.58 -12.75
N LEU A 213 -22.89 10.45 -12.15
CA LEU A 213 -22.48 11.28 -11.01
C LEU A 213 -22.10 10.42 -9.81
N THR A 214 -20.83 10.47 -9.44
CA THR A 214 -20.26 9.77 -8.30
C THR A 214 -19.56 10.74 -7.37
N VAL A 215 -19.91 10.66 -6.09
CA VAL A 215 -19.28 11.44 -5.02
C VAL A 215 -18.76 10.48 -3.96
N VAL A 216 -17.48 10.59 -3.64
CA VAL A 216 -16.82 9.82 -2.58
C VAL A 216 -16.22 10.78 -1.59
N ALA A 217 -16.44 10.53 -0.30
CA ALA A 217 -15.81 11.28 0.78
C ALA A 217 -15.33 10.30 1.85
N SER A 218 -14.18 10.59 2.45
CA SER A 218 -13.61 9.83 3.55
C SER A 218 -12.92 10.76 4.52
N ALA A 219 -13.11 10.51 5.82
CA ALA A 219 -12.44 11.21 6.89
C ALA A 219 -11.94 10.20 7.91
N ARG A 220 -10.68 10.32 8.30
CA ARG A 220 -10.03 9.48 9.31
C ARG A 220 -9.24 10.35 10.28
N GLY A 221 -9.11 9.87 11.51
CA GLY A 221 -8.23 10.43 12.52
C GLY A 221 -7.17 9.41 12.90
N GLN A 222 -5.92 9.86 13.01
CA GLN A 222 -4.80 9.02 13.44
C GLN A 222 -4.19 9.59 14.71
N ALA A 223 -4.00 8.75 15.72
CA ALA A 223 -3.31 9.12 16.95
C ALA A 223 -1.91 8.51 16.98
N ASN A 224 -0.91 9.30 17.38
CA ASN A 224 0.42 8.79 17.66
C ASN A 224 0.68 8.79 19.18
N GLN A 225 1.09 7.65 19.72
CA GLN A 225 1.34 7.49 21.16
C GLN A 225 2.45 8.42 21.69
N TYR A 226 3.41 8.81 20.85
CA TYR A 226 4.53 9.67 21.24
C TYR A 226 4.19 11.17 21.19
N THR A 227 3.39 11.60 20.21
CA THR A 227 2.98 13.02 20.10
C THR A 227 1.69 13.31 20.88
N LYS A 228 0.87 12.29 21.14
CA LYS A 228 -0.46 12.38 21.75
C LYS A 228 -1.43 13.30 20.99
N THR A 229 -1.14 13.58 19.73
CA THR A 229 -1.99 14.38 18.84
C THR A 229 -2.80 13.47 17.94
N VAL A 230 -4.08 13.81 17.72
CA VAL A 230 -4.90 13.22 16.65
C VAL A 230 -4.76 14.06 15.39
N THR A 231 -4.25 13.48 14.32
CA THR A 231 -4.08 14.15 13.04
C THR A 231 -5.14 13.70 12.02
N PRO A 232 -5.67 14.63 11.21
CA PRO A 232 -6.72 14.31 10.24
C PRO A 232 -6.17 13.74 8.94
N ARG A 233 -7.00 12.93 8.29
CA ARG A 233 -6.83 12.49 6.90
C ARG A 233 -8.17 12.54 6.19
N LEU A 234 -8.25 13.36 5.16
CA LEU A 234 -9.47 13.67 4.41
C LEU A 234 -9.25 13.32 2.95
N VAL A 235 -10.25 12.69 2.33
CA VAL A 235 -10.27 12.38 0.90
C VAL A 235 -11.64 12.76 0.35
N GLY A 236 -11.65 13.39 -0.82
CA GLY A 236 -12.86 13.71 -1.57
C GLY A 236 -12.66 13.42 -3.04
N LEU A 237 -13.69 12.93 -3.70
CA LEU A 237 -13.73 12.72 -5.14
C LEU A 237 -15.13 13.06 -5.64
N ILE A 238 -15.18 13.79 -6.74
CA ILE A 238 -16.39 14.02 -7.52
C ILE A 238 -16.09 13.68 -8.97
N SER A 239 -16.98 12.91 -9.58
CA SER A 239 -16.89 12.50 -10.97
C SER A 239 -18.27 12.59 -11.57
N ASP A 240 -18.38 13.09 -12.79
CA ASP A 240 -19.62 12.99 -13.57
C ASP A 240 -19.27 12.70 -15.03
N ARG A 241 -20.17 11.99 -15.72
CA ARG A 241 -20.04 11.71 -17.14
C ARG A 241 -21.39 11.90 -17.83
N TRP A 242 -21.35 12.51 -19.00
CA TRP A 242 -22.50 12.82 -19.83
C TRP A 242 -22.21 12.36 -21.26
N GLY A 243 -22.85 11.27 -21.67
CA GLY A 243 -22.56 10.62 -22.94
C GLY A 243 -21.08 10.28 -23.05
N ASP A 244 -20.44 10.90 -24.04
CA ASP A 244 -19.06 10.67 -24.43
C ASP A 244 -18.05 11.55 -23.69
N PHE A 245 -18.50 12.46 -22.83
CA PHE A 245 -17.63 13.36 -22.07
C PHE A 245 -17.71 13.09 -20.57
N GLY A 246 -16.58 13.20 -19.86
CA GLY A 246 -16.52 13.03 -18.42
C GLY A 246 -15.50 13.93 -17.74
N VAL A 247 -15.81 14.31 -16.50
CA VAL A 247 -14.96 15.14 -15.65
C VAL A 247 -14.83 14.50 -14.29
N LEU A 248 -13.62 14.49 -13.74
CA LEU A 248 -13.32 14.03 -12.40
C LEU A 248 -12.38 15.00 -11.71
N ALA A 249 -12.63 15.26 -10.44
CA ALA A 249 -11.72 15.94 -9.54
C ALA A 249 -11.62 15.18 -8.22
N SER A 250 -10.41 15.03 -7.70
CA SER A 250 -10.17 14.44 -6.38
C SER A 250 -9.16 15.24 -5.58
N VAL A 251 -9.29 15.17 -4.26
CA VAL A 251 -8.40 15.80 -3.29
C VAL A 251 -8.12 14.84 -2.15
N ALA A 252 -6.87 14.77 -1.72
CA ALA A 252 -6.45 14.08 -0.53
C ALA A 252 -5.59 15.00 0.32
N TYR A 253 -5.96 15.15 1.59
CA TYR A 253 -5.23 15.93 2.58
C TYR A 253 -4.92 15.07 3.79
N SER A 254 -3.68 15.10 4.27
CA SER A 254 -3.33 14.43 5.53
C SER A 254 -2.30 15.22 6.31
N THR A 255 -2.36 15.06 7.63
CA THR A 255 -1.33 15.51 8.55
C THR A 255 -0.78 14.29 9.30
N ALA A 256 0.52 14.25 9.52
CA ALA A 256 1.17 13.26 10.35
C ALA A 256 2.19 13.95 11.26
N GLU A 257 2.13 13.66 12.56
CA GLU A 257 3.11 14.12 13.53
C GLU A 257 3.93 12.92 14.03
N THR A 258 5.26 13.02 13.93
CA THR A 258 6.19 11.98 14.38
C THR A 258 7.27 12.57 15.28
N VAL A 259 7.74 11.75 16.22
CA VAL A 259 8.91 12.04 17.05
C VAL A 259 10.02 11.08 16.65
N GLU A 260 11.19 11.61 16.33
CA GLU A 260 12.39 10.86 16.03
C GLU A 260 13.36 11.01 17.21
N PHE A 261 13.72 9.88 17.81
CA PHE A 261 14.75 9.81 18.83
C PHE A 261 16.05 9.36 18.17
N GLY A 262 17.01 10.27 18.10
CA GLY A 262 18.34 10.04 17.57
C GLY A 262 19.37 9.93 18.68
N TYR A 263 20.36 9.07 18.47
CA TYR A 263 21.58 9.05 19.24
C TYR A 263 22.75 9.17 18.28
N ARG A 264 23.63 10.15 18.53
CA ARG A 264 24.82 10.38 17.72
C ARG A 264 26.05 10.04 18.53
N ASN A 265 26.63 8.87 18.25
CA ASN A 265 27.97 8.47 18.66
C ASN A 265 28.92 8.43 17.47
N TRP A 266 30.02 9.17 17.56
CA TRP A 266 31.09 9.12 16.59
C TRP A 266 32.44 9.18 17.27
N ASN A 267 33.48 8.76 16.54
CA ASN A 267 34.87 8.85 16.96
C ASN A 267 35.13 8.17 18.32
N TRP A 268 35.00 6.85 18.36
CA TRP A 268 35.46 6.06 19.52
C TRP A 268 36.93 6.33 19.74
N SER A 269 37.31 6.71 20.95
CA SER A 269 38.69 6.97 21.30
C SER A 269 38.95 6.61 22.75
N GLN A 270 40.20 6.31 23.07
CA GLN A 270 40.63 6.18 24.45
C GLN A 270 40.58 7.55 25.15
N ILE A 271 39.82 7.63 26.23
CA ILE A 271 39.67 8.85 27.04
C ILE A 271 39.92 8.54 28.53
N ASN A 272 40.22 9.59 29.28
CA ASN A 272 40.13 9.57 30.73
C ASN A 272 39.02 10.54 31.12
N PHE A 273 38.31 10.23 32.19
CA PHE A 273 37.33 11.13 32.77
C PHE A 273 38.03 12.03 33.79
N GLY A 274 37.64 13.31 33.85
CA GLY A 274 38.03 14.16 34.96
C GLY A 274 37.50 13.57 36.27
N ALA A 275 38.28 13.65 37.36
CA ALA A 275 37.90 13.03 38.65
C ALA A 275 36.52 13.50 39.17
N ALA A 276 36.14 14.74 38.86
CA ALA A 276 34.83 15.31 39.20
C ALA A 276 33.65 14.71 38.40
N ASN A 277 33.93 14.07 37.26
CA ASN A 277 32.92 13.47 36.38
C ASN A 277 32.69 11.97 36.66
N VAL A 278 33.32 11.42 37.71
CA VAL A 278 33.14 10.02 38.13
C VAL A 278 32.26 9.97 39.38
N GLY A 279 31.08 9.35 39.24
CA GLY A 279 30.09 9.25 40.31
C GLY A 279 30.59 8.57 41.58
N PRO A 280 30.04 8.89 42.75
CA PRO A 280 30.51 8.39 44.05
C PRO A 280 30.30 6.87 44.23
N ALA A 281 29.37 6.28 43.50
CA ALA A 281 29.08 4.84 43.54
C ALA A 281 30.10 3.98 42.77
N VAL A 282 31.01 4.58 42.01
CA VAL A 282 32.05 3.85 41.26
C VAL A 282 33.13 3.37 42.23
N SER A 283 33.49 2.08 42.14
CA SER A 283 34.51 1.48 43.00
C SER A 283 35.85 2.23 42.92
N ALA A 284 36.66 2.15 43.98
CA ALA A 284 37.97 2.81 43.98
C ALA A 284 38.89 2.28 42.86
N ALA A 285 38.80 0.97 42.55
CA ALA A 285 39.56 0.34 41.48
C ALA A 285 39.13 0.86 40.10
N ASP A 286 37.83 0.93 39.83
CA ASP A 286 37.31 1.42 38.55
C ASP A 286 37.57 2.92 38.38
N ARG A 287 37.46 3.69 39.46
CA ARG A 287 37.80 5.12 39.47
C ARG A 287 39.26 5.36 39.08
N ALA A 288 40.18 4.53 39.57
CA ALA A 288 41.59 4.62 39.18
C ALA A 288 41.80 4.35 37.68
N LEU A 289 41.06 3.38 37.11
CA LEU A 289 41.08 3.09 35.67
C LEU A 289 40.46 4.22 34.83
N LEU A 290 39.34 4.80 35.27
CA LEU A 290 38.63 5.86 34.54
C LEU A 290 39.39 7.20 34.52
N VAL A 291 40.12 7.52 35.58
CA VAL A 291 40.79 8.83 35.74
C VAL A 291 42.28 8.75 35.41
N GLY A 292 42.98 7.71 35.87
CA GLY A 292 44.43 7.66 35.90
C GLY A 292 45.08 6.68 34.91
N ALA A 293 44.31 5.88 34.17
CA ALA A 293 44.88 4.91 33.24
C ALA A 293 45.66 5.59 32.10
N THR A 294 46.70 4.91 31.62
CA THR A 294 47.55 5.36 30.51
C THR A 294 47.68 4.27 29.44
N GLY A 295 48.06 4.66 28.22
CA GLY A 295 48.26 3.72 27.11
C GLY A 295 47.02 2.85 26.82
N ALA A 296 47.24 1.55 26.62
CA ALA A 296 46.20 0.59 26.29
C ALA A 296 45.17 0.33 27.42
N ALA A 297 45.48 0.71 28.66
CA ALA A 297 44.60 0.52 29.81
C ALA A 297 43.47 1.57 29.90
N ARG A 298 43.48 2.58 29.02
CA ARG A 298 42.46 3.64 28.96
C ARG A 298 41.17 3.10 28.37
N VAL A 299 40.05 3.58 28.91
CA VAL A 299 38.72 3.18 28.46
C VAL A 299 38.35 3.80 27.12
N TRP A 300 37.70 2.99 26.28
CA TRP A 300 37.13 3.46 25.02
C TRP A 300 35.77 4.09 25.29
N ASN A 301 35.59 5.33 24.84
CA ASN A 301 34.30 6.00 24.81
C ASN A 301 34.14 6.76 23.49
N SER A 302 32.90 6.93 23.04
CA SER A 302 32.59 7.86 21.96
C SER A 302 32.77 9.30 22.45
N ARG A 303 33.41 10.14 21.62
CA ARG A 303 33.67 11.55 21.96
C ARG A 303 32.43 12.43 21.96
N ALA A 304 31.34 11.99 21.34
CA ALA A 304 30.07 12.66 21.42
C ALA A 304 29.02 11.62 21.77
N GLN A 305 28.40 11.75 22.93
CA GLN A 305 27.17 11.03 23.27
C GLN A 305 26.06 12.07 23.28
N THR A 306 25.56 12.40 22.09
CA THR A 306 24.48 13.39 21.95
C THR A 306 23.17 12.66 21.69
N TYR A 307 22.21 12.86 22.58
CA TYR A 307 20.82 12.54 22.31
C TYR A 307 20.19 13.71 21.56
N ALA A 308 19.46 13.41 20.51
CA ALA A 308 18.71 14.40 19.75
C ALA A 308 17.27 13.93 19.64
N THR A 309 16.33 14.82 19.92
CA THR A 309 14.90 14.58 19.67
C THR A 309 14.45 15.52 18.58
N PHE A 310 13.81 14.98 17.56
CA PHE A 310 13.22 15.78 16.49
C PHE A 310 11.72 15.57 16.45
N PHE A 311 10.99 16.67 16.38
CA PHE A 311 9.55 16.68 16.18
C PHE A 311 9.30 17.05 14.72
N ASN A 312 8.59 16.20 13.99
CA ASN A 312 8.24 16.41 12.59
C ASN A 312 6.73 16.54 12.48
N LYS A 313 6.27 17.61 11.82
CA LYS A 313 4.88 17.76 11.38
C LYS A 313 4.85 17.77 9.86
N ARG A 314 4.29 16.71 9.28
CA ARG A 314 4.16 16.54 7.84
C ARG A 314 2.74 16.84 7.39
N GLU A 315 2.62 17.67 6.38
CA GLU A 315 1.35 18.01 5.74
C GLU A 315 1.42 17.66 4.27
N ARG A 316 0.45 16.87 3.82
CA ARG A 316 0.38 16.33 2.48
C ARG A 316 -0.93 16.76 1.84
N LEU A 317 -0.81 17.40 0.69
CA LEU A 317 -1.92 17.76 -0.18
C LEU A 317 -1.66 17.14 -1.54
N GLY A 318 -2.65 16.43 -2.06
CA GLY A 318 -2.66 16.09 -3.48
C GLY A 318 -4.02 16.32 -4.09
N VAL A 319 -4.00 16.72 -5.35
CA VAL A 319 -5.17 17.04 -6.15
C VAL A 319 -5.00 16.37 -7.49
N THR A 320 -6.03 15.65 -7.95
CA THR A 320 -6.07 15.10 -9.30
C THR A 320 -7.28 15.67 -10.04
N THR A 321 -7.13 15.93 -11.33
CA THR A 321 -8.26 16.21 -12.21
C THR A 321 -8.10 15.44 -13.50
N ALA A 322 -9.19 14.90 -14.03
CA ALA A 322 -9.21 14.21 -15.31
C ALA A 322 -10.39 14.73 -16.13
N LEU A 323 -10.11 15.09 -17.38
CA LEU A 323 -11.10 15.33 -18.42
C LEU A 323 -10.96 14.20 -19.43
N GLN A 324 -12.06 13.56 -19.81
CA GLN A 324 -12.03 12.45 -20.76
C GLN A 324 -13.13 12.62 -21.80
N TYR A 325 -12.79 12.34 -23.05
CA TYR A 325 -13.68 12.40 -24.20
C TYR A 325 -13.52 11.15 -25.07
N HIS A 326 -14.61 10.43 -25.25
CA HIS A 326 -14.72 9.20 -26.03
C HIS A 326 -15.61 9.42 -27.28
N PRO A 327 -15.11 10.09 -28.33
CA PRO A 327 -15.94 10.41 -29.51
C PRO A 327 -16.46 9.17 -30.26
N ASP A 328 -15.74 8.05 -30.16
CA ASP A 328 -16.12 6.76 -30.75
C ASP A 328 -15.48 5.61 -29.95
N ASP A 329 -15.84 4.36 -30.28
CA ASP A 329 -15.34 3.15 -29.61
C ASP A 329 -13.82 2.91 -29.76
N ARG A 330 -13.13 3.66 -30.62
CA ARG A 330 -11.72 3.45 -30.97
C ARG A 330 -10.81 4.57 -30.48
N THR A 331 -11.38 5.66 -30.01
CA THR A 331 -10.66 6.88 -29.68
C THR A 331 -10.92 7.27 -28.23
N ASP A 332 -9.86 7.33 -27.44
CA ASP A 332 -9.87 7.88 -26.08
C ASP A 332 -8.96 9.10 -26.03
N VAL A 333 -9.52 10.25 -25.65
CA VAL A 333 -8.76 11.48 -25.41
C VAL A 333 -8.92 11.84 -23.94
N SER A 334 -7.82 11.85 -23.20
CA SER A 334 -7.82 12.28 -21.79
C SER A 334 -6.78 13.36 -21.51
N LEU A 335 -7.14 14.28 -20.63
CA LEU A 335 -6.25 15.26 -20.02
C LEU A 335 -6.24 15.00 -18.51
N ASP A 336 -5.11 14.54 -18.01
CA ASP A 336 -4.90 14.25 -16.60
C ASP A 336 -3.94 15.28 -15.99
N LEU A 337 -4.33 15.88 -14.86
CA LEU A 337 -3.47 16.76 -14.07
C LEU A 337 -3.34 16.19 -12.65
N LEU A 338 -2.10 16.15 -12.17
CA LEU A 338 -1.77 15.77 -10.81
C LEU A 338 -0.93 16.87 -10.18
N TYR A 339 -1.37 17.35 -9.02
CA TYR A 339 -0.61 18.24 -8.16
C TYR A 339 -0.38 17.57 -6.82
N GLY A 340 0.85 17.64 -6.31
CA GLY A 340 1.23 17.11 -5.01
C GLY A 340 2.17 18.05 -4.29
N ARG A 341 1.91 18.26 -3.00
CA ARG A 341 2.79 19.04 -2.11
C ARG A 341 2.95 18.32 -0.78
N LEU A 342 4.21 18.17 -0.38
CA LEU A 342 4.61 17.72 0.95
C LEU A 342 5.35 18.85 1.66
N ASN A 343 4.81 19.30 2.78
CA ASN A 343 5.49 20.20 3.71
C ASN A 343 5.93 19.39 4.93
N ASN A 344 7.13 19.66 5.43
CA ASN A 344 7.65 19.03 6.66
C ASN A 344 8.27 20.10 7.56
N ASP A 345 7.59 20.40 8.67
CA ASP A 345 8.10 21.27 9.72
C ASP A 345 8.85 20.43 10.75
N ARG A 346 10.20 20.50 10.72
CA ARG A 346 11.09 19.80 11.64
C ARG A 346 11.65 20.74 12.70
N ARG A 347 11.50 20.39 13.98
CA ARG A 347 12.06 21.13 15.13
C ARG A 347 12.93 20.21 15.99
N SER A 348 14.07 20.70 16.46
CA SER A 348 14.91 20.02 17.46
C SER A 348 14.44 20.39 18.87
N GLY A 349 14.35 19.38 19.74
CA GLY A 349 14.08 19.54 21.18
C GLY A 349 15.33 19.55 22.04
#